data_AF-A0A2H3B098-F1
#
_entry.id   AF-A0A2H3B098-F1
#
_cell.length_a   1.000
_cell.length_b   1.000
_cell.length_c   1.000
_cell.angle_alpha   90.00
_cell.angle_beta   90.00
_cell.angle_gamma   90.00
#
_symmetry.space_group_name_H-M   'P 1'
#
loop_
_entity.id
_entity.type
_entity.pdbx_description
1 polymer ?
#
loop_
_entity_poly.entity_id
_entity_poly.type
_entity_poly.pdbx_seq_one_letter_code
_entity_poly.pdbx_strand_id
1 'polypeptide(L)' 'DRCHSPGCLETFTNAGRKFQFCSGCLRVPYCSKKCQVRAWKLDKAPHKIICPLVREFSDRTRLP' A
#
# COMPACT_ATOMS: atom_id res chain seq x y z
N ASP A 1 -2.08 -11.64 0.45
CA ASP A 1 -1.62 -10.23 0.46
C ASP A 1 -0.12 -10.10 0.65
N ARG A 2 0.52 -9.16 -0.05
CA ARG A 2 1.97 -8.89 -0.02
C ARG A 2 2.25 -7.41 0.22
N CYS A 3 3.48 -7.07 0.61
CA CYS A 3 3.91 -5.69 0.73
C CYS A 3 3.97 -5.04 -0.66
N HIS A 4 3.39 -3.84 -0.81
CA HIS A 4 3.37 -3.13 -2.09
C HIS A 4 4.53 -2.13 -2.26
N SER A 5 5.56 -2.21 -1.42
CA SER A 5 6.81 -1.50 -1.66
C SER A 5 7.66 -2.28 -2.66
N PRO A 6 8.16 -1.66 -3.75
CA PRO A 6 9.04 -2.34 -4.69
C PRO A 6 10.26 -2.96 -4.02
N GLY A 7 10.58 -4.19 -4.43
CA GLY A 7 11.70 -4.96 -3.90
C GLY A 7 11.48 -5.55 -2.50
N CYS A 8 10.30 -5.42 -1.91
CA CYS A 8 9.94 -6.12 -0.67
C CYS A 8 9.19 -7.40 -1.00
N LEU A 9 9.71 -8.54 -0.51
CA LEU A 9 9.10 -9.87 -0.73
C LEU A 9 8.30 -10.36 0.48
N GLU A 10 8.07 -9.48 1.46
CA GLU A 10 7.25 -9.80 2.62
C GLU A 10 5.80 -10.04 2.19
N THR A 11 5.26 -11.17 2.64
CA THR A 11 3.86 -11.57 2.55
C THR A 11 3.31 -11.69 3.97
N PHE A 12 1.98 -11.68 4.12
CA PHE A 12 1.38 -11.88 5.43
C PHE A 12 1.82 -13.23 6.06
N THR A 13 2.06 -14.24 5.23
CA THR A 13 2.48 -15.58 5.65
C THR A 13 3.91 -15.59 6.20
N ASN A 14 4.87 -14.93 5.54
CA ASN A 14 6.28 -14.98 5.98
C ASN A 14 6.62 -13.96 7.08
N ALA A 15 5.90 -12.85 7.15
CA ALA A 15 6.21 -11.78 8.09
C ALA A 15 5.74 -12.08 9.53
N GLY A 16 4.84 -13.06 9.70
CA GLY A 16 4.24 -13.43 10.99
C GLY A 16 3.44 -12.30 11.66
N ARG A 17 3.10 -11.23 10.93
CA ARG A 17 2.40 -10.04 11.45
C ARG A 17 1.46 -9.43 10.43
N LYS A 18 0.45 -8.70 10.92
CA LYS A 18 -0.48 -7.94 10.08
C LYS A 18 0.24 -6.77 9.40
N PHE A 19 -0.01 -6.57 8.11
CA PHE A 19 0.43 -5.37 7.41
C PHE A 19 -0.50 -4.20 7.73
N GLN A 20 0.07 -3.00 7.64
CA GLN A 20 -0.66 -1.76 7.84
C GLN A 20 -1.09 -1.23 6.48
N PHE A 21 -2.35 -0.89 6.35
CA PHE A 21 -2.88 -0.25 5.16
C PHE A 21 -2.49 1.23 5.15
N CYS A 22 -2.28 1.78 3.95
CA CYS A 22 -2.10 3.21 3.79
C CYS A 22 -3.27 3.96 4.41
N SER A 23 -3.02 4.85 5.37
CA SER A 23 -4.08 5.64 6.03
C SER A 23 -4.82 6.59 5.08
N GLY A 24 -4.26 6.89 3.90
CA GLY A 24 -4.89 7.74 2.90
C GLY A 24 -6.00 7.03 2.12
N CYS A 25 -5.67 5.90 1.50
CA CYS A 25 -6.59 5.15 0.64
C CYS A 25 -7.20 3.90 1.30
N LEU A 26 -6.66 3.45 2.44
CA LEU A 26 -7.09 2.26 3.19
C LEU A 26 -7.01 0.92 2.42
N ARG A 27 -6.43 0.90 1.21
CA ARG A 27 -6.41 -0.29 0.33
C ARG A 27 -5.05 -0.93 0.14
N VAL A 28 -3.97 -0.15 0.15
CA VAL A 28 -2.64 -0.68 -0.17
C VAL A 28 -1.89 -1.08 1.12
N PRO A 29 -1.57 -2.37 1.35
CA PRO A 29 -0.87 -2.82 2.55
C PRO A 29 0.66 -2.72 2.44
N TYR A 30 1.29 -2.39 3.56
CA TYR A 30 2.73 -2.33 3.74
C TYR A 30 3.16 -3.07 5.02
N CYS A 31 4.26 -3.82 4.95
CA CYS A 31 4.79 -4.55 6.10
C CYS A 31 5.43 -3.65 7.17
N SER A 32 5.66 -2.38 6.85
CA SER A 32 6.27 -1.35 7.73
C SER A 32 6.05 0.06 7.18
N LYS A 33 6.17 1.08 8.05
CA LYS A 33 6.18 2.50 7.66
C LYS A 33 7.32 2.82 6.68
N LYS A 34 8.48 2.17 6.82
CA LYS A 34 9.62 2.33 5.90
C LYS A 34 9.24 1.93 4.47
N CYS A 35 8.54 0.80 4.31
CA CYS A 35 8.04 0.34 3.01
C CYS A 35 7.00 1.30 2.43
N GLN A 36 6.08 1.83 3.25
CA GLN A 36 5.12 2.84 2.80
C GLN A 36 5.83 4.10 2.29
N VAL A 37 6.80 4.63 3.04
CA VAL A 37 7.56 5.84 2.64
C VAL A 37 8.38 5.60 1.37
N ARG A 38 9.00 4.42 1.22
CA ARG A 38 9.70 4.05 -0.01
C ARG A 38 8.74 4.04 -1.21
N ALA A 39 7.59 3.39 -1.08
CA ALA A 39 6.56 3.37 -2.13
C ALA A 39 6.01 4.78 -2.44
N TRP A 40 5.92 5.65 -1.43
CA TRP A 40 5.47 7.04 -1.57
C TRP A 40 6.41 7.91 -2.41
N LYS A 41 7.72 7.63 -2.34
CA LYS A 41 8.78 8.44 -2.96
C LYS A 41 9.42 7.80 -4.20
N LEU A 42 8.80 6.77 -4.81
CA LEU A 42 9.34 6.16 -6.02
C LEU A 42 9.46 7.17 -7.16
N ASP A 43 10.54 7.04 -7.94
CA ASP A 43 10.74 7.89 -9.13
C ASP A 43 9.67 7.62 -10.20
N LYS A 44 9.36 6.33 -10.40
CA LYS A 44 8.33 5.87 -11.34
C LYS A 44 7.12 5.37 -10.57
N ALA A 45 5.95 5.90 -10.91
CA ALA A 45 4.66 5.54 -10.32
C ALA A 45 4.63 5.56 -8.77
N PRO A 46 5.00 6.68 -8.12
CA PRO A 46 4.92 6.79 -6.67
C PRO A 46 3.49 6.63 -6.16
N HIS A 47 3.35 5.98 -5.00
CA HIS A 47 2.04 5.79 -4.38
C HIS A 47 1.30 7.12 -4.16
N LYS A 48 2.02 8.24 -3.94
CA LYS A 48 1.39 9.56 -3.75
C LYS A 48 0.46 9.99 -4.89
N ILE A 49 0.75 9.57 -6.13
CA ILE A 49 -0.06 9.90 -7.31
C ILE A 49 -1.27 8.95 -7.41
N ILE A 50 -1.08 7.68 -7.06
CA ILE A 50 -2.10 6.63 -7.22
C ILE A 50 -3.05 6.57 -6.01
N CYS A 51 -2.60 6.98 -4.83
CA CYS A 51 -3.37 6.97 -3.58
C CYS A 51 -4.75 7.62 -3.70
N PRO A 52 -4.90 8.87 -4.21
CA PRO A 52 -6.22 9.48 -4.35
C PRO A 52 -7.12 8.73 -5.34
N LEU A 53 -6.57 8.21 -6.45
CA LEU A 53 -7.33 7.44 -7.44
C LEU A 53 -7.87 6.13 -6.85
N VAL A 54 -7.05 5.44 -6.05
CA VAL A 54 -7.46 4.20 -5.36
C VAL A 54 -8.55 4.50 -4.34
N ARG A 55 -8.43 5.61 -3.61
CA ARG A 55 -9.48 6.06 -2.67
C ARG A 55 -10.78 6.34 -3.40
N GLU A 56 -10.75 7.19 -4.43
CA GLU A 56 -11.94 7.54 -5.20
C GLU A 56 -12.60 6.30 -5.80
N PHE A 57 -11.82 5.40 -6.39
CA PHE A 57 -12.33 4.16 -6.96
C PHE A 57 -13.00 3.29 -5.89
N SER A 58 -12.35 3.12 -4.73
CA SER A 58 -12.90 2.37 -3.60
C SER A 58 -14.21 2.98 -3.09
N ASP A 59 -14.26 4.31 -2.92
CA ASP A 59 -15.43 5.03 -2.43
C ASP A 59 -16.61 4.90 -3.41
N ARG A 60 -16.34 5.04 -4.71
CA ARG A 60 -17.36 4.92 -5.77
C ARG A 60 -17.93 3.52 -5.90
N THR A 61 -17.08 2.52 -5.79
CA THR A 61 -17.47 1.11 -5.95
C THR A 61 -18.01 0.49 -4.67
N ARG A 62 -17.89 1.19 -3.53
CA ARG A 62 -18.17 0.64 -2.19
C ARG A 62 -17.48 -0.70 -1.99
N LEU A 63 -16.27 -0.83 -2.56
CA LEU A 63 -15.47 -2.03 -2.37
C LEU A 63 -15.26 -2.19 -0.85
N PRO A 64 -15.50 -3.38 -0.30
CA PRO A 64 -15.26 -3.64 1.12
C PRO A 64 -13.79 -3.43 1.48
#